data_AF-A0A4D5RJM0-F1
#
_entry.id   AF-A0A4D5RJM0-F1
#
_cell.length_a   1.000
_cell.length_b   1.000
_cell.length_c   1.000
_cell.angle_alpha   90.00
_cell.angle_beta   90.00
_cell.angle_gamma   90.00
#
_symmetry.space_group_name_H-M   'P 1'
#
loop_
_entity.id
_entity.type
_entity.pdbx_description
1 polymer ?
#
loop_
_entity_poly.entity_id
_entity_poly.type
_entity_poly.pdbx_seq_one_letter_code
_entity_poly.pdbx_strand_id
1 'polypeptide(L)'
;MEKKRKATAELLGVEPTNDVKKQATDSSMELQRSTLEPILADEYLRTVDTVAVYIAKIEDRRQTSRLVKSLSDALPLGDQQHLKRVRCTGEGMDIILHAVKGDDLTGTQTLKGVLGETFDSQGLSAEVRVVQVPRHPPLTRAQFEQSNCLWPTQFHEDKHIARVLSGKLFSDQERATMENYMALAVTAAQESRALEWRWLTPAPTGCWRSPWEMGNIL
;
A
#
# COMPACT_ATOMS: atom_id res chain seq x y z
N MET A 1 -13.24 -6.62 62.45
CA MET A 1 -14.50 -6.09 63.01
C MET A 1 -15.10 -5.20 61.93
N GLU A 2 -16.34 -5.30 61.46
CA GLU A 2 -17.48 -6.13 61.83
C GLU A 2 -18.57 -5.70 60.83
N LYS A 3 -19.03 -6.61 59.95
CA LYS A 3 -20.41 -6.64 59.37
C LYS A 3 -20.81 -5.45 58.45
N LYS A 4 -21.73 -5.52 57.48
CA LYS A 4 -22.64 -6.50 56.85
C LYS A 4 -23.25 -5.72 55.65
N ARG A 5 -23.24 -6.28 54.43
CA ARG A 5 -24.38 -6.90 53.71
C ARG A 5 -25.48 -5.97 53.15
N LYS A 6 -25.76 -6.22 51.86
CA LYS A 6 -27.05 -6.25 51.11
C LYS A 6 -27.71 -4.90 50.79
N ALA A 7 -27.99 -4.51 49.54
CA ALA A 7 -28.63 -5.16 48.37
C ALA A 7 -30.17 -4.98 48.33
N THR A 8 -30.60 -4.27 47.28
CA THR A 8 -31.77 -4.52 46.39
C THR A 8 -33.17 -3.97 46.72
N ALA A 9 -33.85 -3.58 45.62
CA ALA A 9 -35.30 -3.51 45.34
C ALA A 9 -36.00 -2.17 45.64
N GLU A 10 -36.98 -1.66 44.89
CA GLU A 10 -37.51 -1.77 43.52
C GLU A 10 -38.71 -0.77 43.46
N LEU A 11 -39.14 -0.39 42.26
CA LEU A 11 -40.55 -0.11 41.87
C LEU A 11 -41.30 1.20 42.29
N LEU A 12 -41.69 1.91 41.20
CA LEU A 12 -42.94 2.68 40.93
C LEU A 12 -43.00 4.19 41.21
N GLY A 13 -43.19 4.96 40.13
CA GLY A 13 -43.66 6.35 40.15
C GLY A 13 -43.68 6.99 38.77
N VAL A 14 -44.85 6.97 38.13
CA VAL A 14 -45.18 7.50 36.79
C VAL A 14 -45.15 9.05 36.72
N GLU A 15 -44.53 9.57 35.64
CA GLU A 15 -44.71 10.83 34.83
C GLU A 15 -45.37 12.10 35.44
N PRO A 16 -44.91 13.32 35.03
CA PRO A 16 -45.64 13.99 33.94
C PRO A 16 -44.79 14.85 32.96
N THR A 17 -45.04 14.63 31.66
CA THR A 17 -45.36 15.61 30.59
C THR A 17 -44.58 16.95 30.53
N ASN A 18 -43.87 17.19 29.43
CA ASN A 18 -44.30 18.20 28.44
C ASN A 18 -43.41 18.22 27.19
N ASP A 19 -44.09 18.08 26.06
CA ASP A 19 -43.64 18.33 24.71
C ASP A 19 -42.90 19.67 24.55
N VAL A 20 -41.66 19.62 24.05
CA VAL A 20 -41.23 20.57 23.02
C VAL A 20 -40.53 19.79 21.90
N LYS A 21 -41.34 19.48 20.91
CA LYS A 21 -41.00 19.03 19.57
C LYS A 21 -40.07 20.06 18.91
N LYS A 22 -38.76 19.80 18.83
CA LYS A 22 -37.87 20.40 17.82
C LYS A 22 -37.62 19.35 16.75
N GLN A 23 -38.62 19.19 15.88
CA GLN A 23 -38.42 18.50 14.62
C GLN A 23 -37.60 19.40 13.70
N ALA A 24 -36.50 18.79 13.25
CA ALA A 24 -35.68 19.05 12.09
C ALA A 24 -36.32 19.87 10.96
N THR A 25 -35.51 20.80 10.45
CA THR A 25 -35.18 21.07 9.04
C THR A 25 -34.35 22.35 9.09
N ASP A 26 -33.14 22.45 8.55
CA ASP A 26 -32.91 22.32 7.12
C ASP A 26 -31.40 22.20 6.83
N SER A 27 -31.04 21.10 6.18
CA SER A 27 -30.11 21.04 5.04
C SER A 27 -29.02 22.12 4.95
N SER A 28 -28.01 22.09 5.82
CA SER A 28 -26.74 22.78 5.55
C SER A 28 -25.80 21.77 4.91
N MET A 29 -25.90 21.67 3.59
CA MET A 29 -24.97 21.06 2.63
C MET A 29 -23.70 20.52 3.28
N GLU A 30 -23.57 19.20 3.38
CA GLU A 30 -22.25 18.57 3.45
C GLU A 30 -21.50 19.01 2.19
N LEU A 31 -20.74 20.10 2.30
CA LEU A 31 -19.74 20.47 1.33
C LEU A 31 -18.92 19.22 1.09
N GLN A 32 -19.08 18.61 -0.09
CA GLN A 32 -18.27 17.49 -0.51
C GLN A 32 -16.84 18.00 -0.56
N ARG A 33 -16.12 17.81 0.55
CA ARG A 33 -14.74 18.23 0.68
C ARG A 33 -13.96 17.42 -0.36
N SER A 34 -13.28 18.11 -1.26
CA SER A 34 -12.42 17.49 -2.27
C SER A 34 -11.45 16.55 -1.56
N THR A 35 -11.54 15.26 -1.85
CA THR A 35 -10.60 14.28 -1.30
C THR A 35 -9.34 14.29 -2.17
N LEU A 36 -8.19 14.59 -1.55
CA LEU A 36 -6.90 14.50 -2.23
C LEU A 36 -6.47 13.04 -2.32
N GLU A 37 -6.43 12.51 -3.54
CA GLU A 37 -5.90 11.18 -3.82
C GLU A 37 -4.49 11.28 -4.41
N PRO A 38 -3.50 10.58 -3.83
CA PRO A 38 -2.15 10.60 -4.37
C PRO A 38 -2.04 9.74 -5.63
N ILE A 39 -1.40 10.29 -6.66
CA ILE A 39 -1.02 9.53 -7.85
C ILE A 39 0.35 8.91 -7.56
N LEU A 40 0.37 7.58 -7.41
CA LEU A 40 1.57 6.79 -7.16
C LEU A 40 1.80 5.81 -8.31
N ALA A 41 3.04 5.30 -8.42
CA ALA A 41 3.32 4.20 -9.33
C ALA A 41 2.56 2.93 -8.88
N ASP A 42 2.17 2.10 -9.86
CA ASP A 42 1.34 0.90 -9.63
C ASP A 42 1.94 -0.06 -8.60
N GLU A 43 3.27 -0.11 -8.47
CA GLU A 43 3.97 -0.94 -7.49
C GLU A 43 3.67 -0.62 -6.03
N TYR A 44 3.23 0.60 -5.72
CA TYR A 44 2.79 0.99 -4.38
C TYR A 44 1.36 0.53 -4.09
N LEU A 45 0.56 0.31 -5.14
CA LEU A 45 -0.85 -0.06 -5.07
C LEU A 45 -1.09 -1.56 -5.34
N ARG A 46 -0.07 -2.27 -5.84
CA ARG A 46 -0.17 -3.70 -6.14
C ARG A 46 -0.52 -4.52 -4.90
N THR A 47 -1.28 -5.59 -5.14
CA THR A 47 -1.44 -6.69 -4.21
C THR A 47 -0.14 -7.49 -4.10
N VAL A 48 0.02 -8.27 -3.03
CA VAL A 48 1.20 -9.12 -2.85
C VAL A 48 1.13 -10.31 -3.80
N ASP A 49 1.87 -10.23 -4.91
CA ASP A 49 2.07 -11.34 -5.83
C ASP A 49 2.98 -12.42 -5.21
N THR A 50 2.76 -13.68 -5.59
CA THR A 50 3.52 -14.81 -5.06
C THR A 50 4.35 -15.54 -6.12
N VAL A 51 5.39 -16.21 -5.65
CA VAL A 51 6.22 -17.13 -6.43
C VAL A 51 6.44 -18.42 -5.63
N ALA A 52 6.48 -19.55 -6.32
CA ALA A 52 6.76 -20.84 -5.71
C ALA A 52 8.26 -21.00 -5.42
N VAL A 53 8.60 -21.48 -4.22
CA VAL A 53 9.98 -21.83 -3.84
C VAL A 53 10.01 -23.20 -3.17
N TYR A 54 11.14 -23.91 -3.32
CA TYR A 54 11.42 -25.10 -2.55
C TYR A 54 11.91 -24.71 -1.16
N ILE A 55 11.38 -25.40 -0.14
CA ILE A 55 11.85 -25.31 1.24
C ILE A 55 12.16 -26.70 1.79
N ALA A 56 13.09 -26.76 2.73
CA ALA A 56 13.34 -27.93 3.55
C ALA A 56 13.28 -27.55 5.03
N LYS A 57 12.98 -28.54 5.88
CA LYS A 57 13.04 -28.38 7.33
C LYS A 57 14.49 -28.54 7.79
N ILE A 58 14.94 -27.66 8.69
CA ILE A 58 16.23 -27.81 9.38
C ILE A 58 16.01 -28.71 10.60
N GLU A 59 16.63 -29.88 10.58
CA GLU A 59 16.60 -30.86 11.68
C GLU A 59 17.72 -30.58 12.69
N ASP A 60 18.94 -30.29 12.21
CA ASP A 60 20.06 -29.90 13.08
C ASP A 60 20.29 -28.38 13.04
N ARG A 61 19.85 -27.71 14.12
CA ARG A 61 20.00 -26.26 14.29
C ARG A 61 21.45 -25.80 14.25
N ARG A 62 22.42 -26.65 14.61
CA ARG A 62 23.86 -26.31 14.60
C ARG A 62 24.38 -26.10 13.18
N GLN A 63 23.74 -26.73 12.19
CA GLN A 63 24.10 -26.60 10.78
C GLN A 63 23.51 -25.36 10.11
N THR A 64 22.60 -24.63 10.75
CA THR A 64 21.86 -23.50 10.12
C THR A 64 22.80 -22.49 9.47
N SER A 65 23.81 -22.01 10.18
CA SER A 65 24.74 -21.00 9.66
C SER A 65 25.59 -21.52 8.49
N ARG A 66 25.96 -22.81 8.51
CA ARG A 66 26.67 -23.48 7.41
C ARG A 66 25.74 -23.55 6.19
N LEU A 67 24.53 -24.07 6.38
CA LEU A 67 23.52 -24.21 5.33
C LEU A 67 23.18 -22.89 4.68
N VAL A 68 22.96 -21.82 5.45
CA VAL A 68 22.67 -20.48 4.90
C VAL A 68 23.82 -19.97 4.03
N LYS A 69 25.08 -20.16 4.45
CA LYS A 69 26.25 -19.77 3.67
C LYS A 69 26.38 -20.59 2.38
N SER A 70 26.42 -21.92 2.51
CA SER A 70 26.54 -22.82 1.37
C SER A 70 25.43 -22.63 0.34
N LEU A 71 24.19 -22.41 0.80
CA LEU A 71 23.08 -22.11 -0.08
C LEU A 71 23.17 -20.72 -0.72
N SER A 72 23.71 -19.72 -0.03
CA SER A 72 23.89 -18.39 -0.62
C SER A 72 24.96 -18.40 -1.71
N ASP A 73 26.01 -19.20 -1.52
CA ASP A 73 27.10 -19.36 -2.49
C ASP A 73 26.67 -20.20 -3.70
N ALA A 74 25.98 -21.33 -3.47
CA ALA A 74 25.59 -22.25 -4.54
C ALA A 74 24.27 -21.86 -5.24
N LEU A 75 23.29 -21.35 -4.50
CA LEU A 75 21.92 -21.09 -4.95
C LEU A 75 21.42 -19.74 -4.40
N PRO A 76 21.95 -18.61 -4.91
CA PRO A 76 21.53 -17.29 -4.48
C PRO A 76 20.04 -17.04 -4.77
N LEU A 77 19.40 -16.23 -3.93
CA LEU A 77 17.94 -15.97 -4.03
C LEU A 77 17.54 -15.10 -5.22
N GLY A 78 18.48 -14.46 -5.94
CA GLY A 78 18.18 -13.62 -7.10
C GLY A 78 17.16 -12.53 -6.76
N ASP A 79 16.00 -12.56 -7.43
CA ASP A 79 14.91 -11.62 -7.25
C ASP A 79 14.21 -11.73 -5.87
N GLN A 80 14.48 -12.80 -5.11
CA GLN A 80 13.91 -13.04 -3.76
C GLN A 80 14.85 -12.65 -2.61
N GLN A 81 15.84 -11.79 -2.84
CA GLN A 81 16.79 -11.36 -1.80
C GLN A 81 16.17 -10.58 -0.63
N HIS A 82 14.98 -10.01 -0.82
CA HIS A 82 14.21 -9.38 0.27
C HIS A 82 13.66 -10.38 1.29
N LEU A 83 13.60 -11.67 0.95
CA LEU A 83 13.14 -12.72 1.85
C LEU A 83 14.26 -13.11 2.82
N LYS A 84 13.89 -13.37 4.09
CA LYS A 84 14.83 -14.02 5.01
C LYS A 84 15.01 -15.47 4.60
N ARG A 85 16.25 -15.97 4.50
CA ARG A 85 16.52 -17.35 4.06
C ARG A 85 15.85 -18.40 4.96
N VAL A 86 15.78 -18.13 6.26
CA VAL A 86 15.27 -19.04 7.30
C VAL A 86 14.05 -18.42 7.99
N ARG A 87 13.04 -19.24 8.24
CA ARG A 87 11.86 -18.91 9.06
C ARG A 87 11.78 -19.86 10.24
N CYS A 88 11.56 -19.32 11.44
CA CYS A 88 11.17 -20.10 12.61
C CYS A 88 9.65 -20.22 12.67
N THR A 89 9.14 -21.42 12.90
CA THR A 89 7.73 -21.72 13.16
C THR A 89 7.62 -22.45 14.50
N GLY A 90 6.39 -22.66 15.00
CA GLY A 90 6.18 -23.45 16.23
C GLY A 90 6.68 -24.90 16.10
N GLU A 91 6.79 -25.42 14.88
CA GLU A 91 7.18 -26.80 14.58
C GLU A 91 8.67 -26.98 14.26
N GLY A 92 9.44 -25.89 14.17
CA GLY A 92 10.86 -25.94 13.84
C GLY A 92 11.35 -24.76 13.02
N MET A 93 12.33 -25.00 12.15
CA MET A 93 12.87 -23.99 11.23
C MET A 93 12.79 -24.51 9.80
N ASP A 94 12.29 -23.67 8.91
CA ASP A 94 12.28 -23.91 7.47
C ASP A 94 13.33 -23.03 6.79
N ILE A 95 13.95 -23.53 5.73
CA ILE A 95 14.92 -22.79 4.92
C ILE A 95 14.54 -22.84 3.44
N ILE A 96 14.66 -21.70 2.76
CA ILE A 96 14.48 -21.61 1.31
C ILE A 96 15.69 -22.21 0.59
N LEU A 97 15.43 -23.11 -0.36
CA LEU A 97 16.45 -23.72 -1.21
C LEU A 97 16.66 -22.90 -2.48
N HIS A 98 15.64 -22.76 -3.34
CA HIS A 98 15.62 -21.84 -4.47
C HIS A 98 14.19 -21.72 -5.05
N ALA A 99 13.99 -20.79 -5.99
CA ALA A 99 12.74 -20.64 -6.72
C ALA A 99 12.47 -21.81 -7.67
N VAL A 100 11.21 -22.24 -7.73
CA VAL A 100 10.76 -23.26 -8.69
C VAL A 100 10.84 -22.69 -10.10
N LYS A 101 11.38 -23.44 -11.05
CA LYS A 101 11.45 -23.05 -12.46
C LYS A 101 10.39 -23.81 -13.26
N GLY A 102 9.47 -23.09 -13.91
CA GLY A 102 8.48 -23.69 -14.84
C GLY A 102 7.50 -24.68 -14.19
N ASP A 103 7.10 -25.70 -14.95
CA ASP A 103 6.09 -26.71 -14.59
C ASP A 103 6.57 -27.78 -13.58
N ASP A 104 7.67 -27.52 -12.88
CA ASP A 104 8.34 -28.48 -11.98
C ASP A 104 7.58 -28.74 -10.65
N LEU A 105 6.31 -28.31 -10.61
CA LEU A 105 5.39 -28.36 -9.47
C LEU A 105 4.72 -29.74 -9.29
N THR A 106 4.83 -30.64 -10.27
CA THR A 106 4.08 -31.91 -10.32
C THR A 106 4.81 -33.13 -9.73
N GLY A 107 6.07 -33.02 -9.32
CA GLY A 107 6.89 -34.15 -8.87
C GLY A 107 7.15 -34.19 -7.36
N THR A 108 7.25 -35.39 -6.79
CA THR A 108 7.92 -35.61 -5.48
C THR A 108 9.39 -35.24 -5.63
N GLN A 109 9.71 -33.99 -5.31
CA GLN A 109 11.06 -33.46 -5.43
C GLN A 109 11.89 -33.97 -4.25
N THR A 110 12.89 -34.80 -4.55
CA THR A 110 13.86 -35.24 -3.54
C THR A 110 14.86 -34.14 -3.29
N LEU A 111 15.39 -34.06 -2.06
CA LEU A 111 16.38 -33.05 -1.67
C LEU A 111 17.60 -32.99 -2.60
N LYS A 112 18.07 -34.16 -3.07
CA LYS A 112 19.18 -34.27 -4.02
C LYS A 112 18.83 -33.80 -5.43
N GLY A 113 17.59 -34.00 -5.88
CA GLY A 113 17.13 -33.47 -7.16
C GLY A 113 17.10 -31.94 -7.18
N VAL A 114 16.76 -31.34 -6.04
CA VAL A 114 16.65 -29.88 -5.88
C VAL A 114 18.02 -29.23 -5.66
N LEU A 115 18.87 -29.80 -4.79
CA LEU A 115 20.16 -29.21 -4.43
C LEU A 115 21.34 -29.69 -5.27
N GLY A 116 21.15 -30.74 -6.06
CA GLY A 116 22.23 -31.47 -6.72
C GLY A 116 22.92 -32.48 -5.80
N GLU A 117 23.54 -33.51 -6.40
CA GLU A 117 24.15 -34.61 -5.65
C GLU A 117 25.37 -34.20 -4.81
N THR A 118 26.06 -33.12 -5.21
CA THR A 118 27.29 -32.65 -4.58
C THR A 118 27.05 -31.72 -3.39
N PHE A 119 25.81 -31.30 -3.14
CA PHE A 119 25.51 -30.37 -2.06
C PHE A 119 25.49 -31.10 -0.71
N ASP A 120 26.24 -30.58 0.26
CA ASP A 120 26.24 -31.13 1.63
C ASP A 120 24.97 -30.72 2.38
N SER A 121 23.95 -31.57 2.26
CA SER A 121 22.63 -31.42 2.86
C SER A 121 22.54 -31.86 4.33
N GLN A 122 23.66 -32.06 5.04
CA GLN A 122 23.61 -32.44 6.45
C GLN A 122 22.84 -31.43 7.31
N GLY A 123 21.89 -31.93 8.11
CA GLY A 123 21.02 -31.14 8.97
C GLY A 123 19.73 -30.66 8.29
N LEU A 124 19.50 -30.99 7.02
CA LEU A 124 18.21 -30.82 6.35
C LEU A 124 17.42 -32.13 6.34
N SER A 125 16.10 -32.00 6.42
CA SER A 125 15.19 -33.12 6.19
C SER A 125 15.23 -33.58 4.74
N ALA A 126 15.01 -34.88 4.51
CA ALA A 126 14.97 -35.46 3.16
C ALA A 126 13.76 -34.97 2.34
N GLU A 127 12.70 -34.55 3.02
CA GLU A 127 11.49 -34.03 2.40
C GLU A 127 11.65 -32.57 1.97
N VAL A 128 11.30 -32.29 0.72
CA VAL A 128 11.20 -30.94 0.19
C VAL A 128 9.73 -30.59 -0.01
N ARG A 129 9.37 -29.36 0.34
CA ARG A 129 8.02 -28.81 0.14
C ARG A 129 8.07 -27.59 -0.76
N VAL A 130 7.01 -27.37 -1.50
CA VAL A 130 6.82 -26.14 -2.27
C VAL A 130 5.90 -25.22 -1.50
N VAL A 131 6.31 -23.96 -1.35
CA VAL A 131 5.50 -22.91 -0.70
C VAL A 131 5.46 -21.64 -1.54
N GLN A 132 4.38 -20.88 -1.38
CA GLN A 132 4.22 -19.56 -2.01
C GLN A 132 4.85 -18.49 -1.12
N VAL A 133 5.73 -17.69 -1.69
CA VAL A 133 6.39 -16.57 -1.00
C VAL A 133 6.20 -15.26 -1.78
N PRO A 134 6.34 -14.09 -1.13
CA PRO A 134 6.21 -12.80 -1.80
C PRO A 134 7.21 -12.67 -2.95
N ARG A 135 6.70 -12.42 -4.16
CA ARG A 135 7.52 -12.28 -5.37
C ARG A 135 8.37 -11.02 -5.36
N HIS A 136 7.82 -9.94 -4.82
CA HIS A 136 8.44 -8.62 -4.82
C HIS A 136 8.69 -8.12 -3.39
N PRO A 137 9.69 -7.23 -3.20
CA PRO A 137 9.86 -6.54 -1.93
C PRO A 137 8.62 -5.67 -1.61
N PRO A 138 8.17 -5.65 -0.35
CA PRO A 138 7.10 -4.75 0.06
C PRO A 138 7.59 -3.30 0.05
N LEU A 139 6.79 -2.41 -0.53
CA LEU A 139 7.06 -0.96 -0.58
C LEU A 139 6.22 -0.18 0.44
N THR A 140 5.09 -0.76 0.88
CA THR A 140 4.19 -0.16 1.86
C THR A 140 4.04 -1.04 3.09
N ARG A 141 3.59 -0.43 4.20
CA ARG A 141 3.32 -1.17 5.44
C ARG A 141 2.29 -2.28 5.25
N ALA A 142 1.22 -1.99 4.49
CA ALA A 142 0.18 -2.97 4.18
C ALA A 142 0.73 -4.16 3.38
N GLN A 143 1.56 -3.89 2.36
CA GLN A 143 2.24 -4.94 1.60
C GLN A 143 3.19 -5.75 2.48
N PHE A 144 3.92 -5.10 3.39
CA PHE A 144 4.82 -5.79 4.32
C PHE A 144 4.06 -6.74 5.23
N GLU A 145 2.95 -6.29 5.83
CA GLU A 145 2.14 -7.10 6.73
C GLU A 145 1.57 -8.32 6.02
N GLN A 146 1.02 -8.14 4.81
CA GLN A 146 0.55 -9.23 3.96
C GLN A 146 1.68 -10.19 3.57
N SER A 147 2.83 -9.65 3.16
CA SER A 147 4.00 -10.43 2.76
C SER A 147 4.54 -11.27 3.91
N ASN A 148 4.57 -10.71 5.12
CA ASN A 148 5.12 -11.34 6.31
C ASN A 148 4.24 -12.49 6.83
N CYS A 149 2.96 -12.52 6.46
CA CYS A 149 2.09 -13.68 6.68
C CYS A 149 2.49 -14.89 5.82
N LEU A 150 3.04 -14.66 4.63
CA LEU A 150 3.48 -15.72 3.72
C LEU A 150 4.90 -16.20 4.08
N TRP A 151 5.83 -15.24 4.15
CA TRP A 151 7.22 -15.51 4.51
C TRP A 151 7.89 -14.27 5.10
N PRO A 152 8.77 -14.41 6.12
CA PRO A 152 9.47 -13.28 6.70
C PRO A 152 10.27 -12.49 5.66
N THR A 153 10.01 -11.19 5.58
CA THR A 153 10.68 -10.28 4.63
C THR A 153 11.44 -9.18 5.36
N GLN A 154 12.38 -8.56 4.67
CA GLN A 154 13.01 -7.31 5.09
C GLN A 154 12.18 -6.14 4.57
N PHE A 155 11.94 -5.16 5.43
CA PHE A 155 11.18 -3.96 5.07
C PHE A 155 11.70 -2.75 5.83
N HIS A 156 11.96 -1.69 5.06
CA HIS A 156 12.30 -0.38 5.56
C HIS A 156 11.26 0.61 5.03
N GLU A 157 10.42 1.11 5.92
CA GLU A 157 9.32 1.99 5.53
C GLU A 157 9.84 3.33 5.00
N ASP A 158 9.39 3.69 3.80
CA ASP A 158 9.53 5.06 3.29
C ASP A 158 8.53 5.97 4.01
N LYS A 159 9.06 6.85 4.86
CA LYS A 159 8.26 7.79 5.66
C LYS A 159 7.48 8.78 4.80
N HIS A 160 8.00 9.16 3.63
CA HIS A 160 7.30 10.06 2.73
C HIS A 160 6.09 9.36 2.13
N ILE A 161 6.29 8.17 1.56
CA ILE A 161 5.20 7.36 1.00
C ILE A 161 4.17 6.99 2.08
N ALA A 162 4.60 6.65 3.29
CA ALA A 162 3.68 6.39 4.40
C ALA A 162 2.83 7.62 4.75
N ARG A 163 3.40 8.83 4.72
CA ARG A 163 2.63 10.08 4.90
C ARG A 163 1.67 10.36 3.76
N VAL A 164 2.07 10.07 2.52
CA VAL A 164 1.24 10.21 1.32
C VAL A 164 0.02 9.27 1.43
N LEU A 165 0.27 7.98 1.68
CA LEU A 165 -0.78 6.96 1.79
C LEU A 165 -1.70 7.15 3.01
N SER A 166 -1.20 7.73 4.10
CA SER A 166 -2.04 8.05 5.27
C SER A 166 -2.84 9.35 5.13
N GLY A 167 -2.71 10.08 4.01
CA GLY A 167 -3.35 11.37 3.82
C GLY A 167 -2.79 12.47 4.73
N LYS A 168 -1.60 12.27 5.32
CA LYS A 168 -0.96 13.23 6.25
C LYS A 168 0.19 13.99 5.60
N LEU A 169 0.19 14.06 4.26
CA LEU A 169 1.20 14.82 3.52
C LEU A 169 1.02 16.32 3.76
N PHE A 170 -0.22 16.81 3.63
CA PHE A 170 -0.60 18.21 3.79
C PHE A 170 -1.46 18.42 5.03
N SER A 171 -1.17 19.50 5.74
CA SER A 171 -2.02 20.07 6.80
C SER A 171 -3.34 20.61 6.24
N ASP A 172 -4.32 20.84 7.10
CA ASP A 172 -5.60 21.43 6.69
C ASP A 172 -5.44 22.82 6.07
N GLN A 173 -4.50 23.62 6.56
CA GLN A 173 -4.22 24.96 6.01
C GLN A 173 -3.61 24.88 4.61
N GLU A 174 -2.67 23.97 4.40
CA GLU A 174 -2.08 23.73 3.07
C GLU A 174 -3.15 23.20 2.10
N ARG A 175 -4.03 22.30 2.56
CA ARG A 175 -5.15 21.79 1.77
C ARG A 175 -6.10 22.91 1.32
N ALA A 176 -6.52 23.78 2.24
CA ALA A 176 -7.37 24.92 1.90
C ALA A 176 -6.69 25.89 0.91
N THR A 177 -5.37 26.08 1.08
CA THR A 177 -4.58 26.91 0.17
C THR A 177 -4.51 26.30 -1.24
N MET A 178 -4.30 24.98 -1.33
CA MET A 178 -4.32 24.25 -2.60
C MET A 178 -5.69 24.34 -3.29
N GLU A 179 -6.78 24.16 -2.54
CA GLU A 179 -8.15 24.28 -3.05
C GLU A 179 -8.41 25.67 -3.65
N ASN A 180 -7.98 26.73 -2.96
CA ASN A 180 -8.08 28.11 -3.48
C ASN A 180 -7.29 28.31 -4.78
N TYR A 181 -6.05 27.83 -4.85
CA TYR A 181 -5.25 27.94 -6.07
C TYR A 181 -5.84 27.14 -7.23
N MET A 182 -6.38 25.94 -6.97
CA MET A 182 -7.07 25.16 -7.99
C MET A 182 -8.31 25.89 -8.53
N ALA A 183 -9.11 26.50 -7.63
CA ALA A 183 -10.27 27.29 -8.04
C ALA A 183 -9.87 28.47 -8.92
N LEU A 184 -8.82 29.21 -8.54
CA LEU A 184 -8.30 30.32 -9.34
C LEU A 184 -7.82 29.87 -10.73
N ALA A 185 -7.09 28.76 -10.80
CA ALA A 185 -6.59 28.22 -12.07
C ALA A 185 -7.72 27.77 -13.00
N VAL A 186 -8.76 27.12 -12.46
CA VAL A 186 -9.95 26.71 -13.23
C VAL A 186 -10.70 27.93 -13.76
N THR A 187 -10.93 28.96 -12.94
CA THR A 187 -11.59 30.20 -13.38
C THR A 187 -10.81 30.88 -14.49
N ALA A 188 -9.50 31.06 -14.34
CA ALA A 188 -8.66 31.67 -15.36
C ALA A 188 -8.66 30.89 -16.69
N ALA A 189 -8.66 29.54 -16.63
CA ALA A 189 -8.74 28.70 -17.81
C ALA A 189 -10.11 28.76 -18.51
N GLN A 190 -11.20 28.93 -17.74
CA GLN A 190 -12.53 29.11 -18.30
C GLN A 190 -12.68 30.48 -18.97
N GLU A 191 -12.16 31.54 -18.33
CA GLU A 191 -12.16 32.89 -18.89
C GLU A 191 -11.33 32.99 -20.18
N SER A 192 -10.15 32.37 -20.23
CA SER A 192 -9.32 32.36 -21.45
C SER A 192 -10.02 31.66 -22.61
N ARG A 193 -10.62 30.49 -22.36
CA ARG A 193 -11.47 29.78 -23.33
C ARG A 193 -12.68 30.61 -23.76
N ALA A 194 -13.28 31.35 -22.83
CA ALA A 194 -14.38 32.28 -23.08
C ALA A 194 -13.95 33.57 -23.81
N LEU A 195 -12.66 33.87 -23.90
CA LEU A 195 -12.14 34.98 -24.70
C LEU A 195 -11.68 34.50 -26.08
N GLU A 196 -11.21 33.26 -26.20
CA GLU A 196 -10.79 32.64 -27.46
C GLU A 196 -11.93 32.54 -28.50
N TRP A 197 -13.16 32.22 -28.09
CA TRP A 197 -14.32 32.27 -29.00
C TRP A 197 -14.73 33.69 -29.41
N ARG A 198 -14.33 34.71 -28.62
CA ARG A 198 -14.67 36.11 -28.86
C ARG A 198 -13.82 36.71 -29.98
N TRP A 199 -12.57 36.25 -30.12
CA TRP A 199 -11.64 36.67 -31.17
C TRP A 199 -11.73 35.84 -32.46
N LEU A 200 -12.43 34.70 -32.45
CA LEU A 200 -12.70 33.86 -33.63
C LEU A 200 -14.05 34.16 -34.31
N THR A 201 -14.76 35.20 -33.88
CA THR A 201 -15.90 35.71 -34.67
C THR A 201 -15.33 36.51 -35.85
N PRO A 202 -15.59 36.12 -37.11
CA PRO A 202 -15.25 36.99 -38.23
C PRO A 202 -16.01 38.29 -38.03
N ALA A 203 -15.28 39.42 -38.04
CA ALA A 203 -15.88 40.74 -38.00
C ALA A 203 -17.02 40.80 -39.02
N PRO A 204 -18.21 41.35 -38.69
CA PRO A 204 -19.22 41.61 -39.69
C PRO A 204 -18.56 42.42 -40.80
N THR A 205 -18.60 41.86 -42.00
CA THR A 205 -17.91 42.31 -43.20
C THR A 205 -17.88 43.83 -43.30
N GLY A 206 -16.67 44.39 -43.29
CA GLY A 206 -16.42 45.72 -43.85
C GLY A 206 -15.82 46.77 -42.91
N CYS A 207 -14.64 46.53 -42.33
CA CYS A 207 -13.63 47.59 -42.15
C CYS A 207 -12.29 46.98 -41.70
N TRP A 208 -11.37 46.77 -42.65
CA TRP A 208 -9.98 46.47 -42.30
C TRP A 208 -9.29 47.80 -41.96
N ARG A 209 -9.05 48.07 -40.68
CA ARG A 209 -8.00 49.02 -40.27
C ARG A 209 -6.94 48.22 -39.52
N SER A 210 -5.73 48.22 -40.08
CA SER A 210 -4.57 47.55 -39.49
C SER A 210 -4.05 48.31 -38.26
N PRO A 211 -3.60 47.63 -37.19
CA PRO A 211 -3.15 48.26 -35.94
C PRO A 211 -1.80 49.00 -35.96
N TRP A 212 -1.19 49.29 -37.13
CA TRP A 212 0.17 49.85 -37.21
C TRP A 212 0.26 51.32 -37.68
N GLU A 213 -0.86 52.04 -37.84
CA GLU A 213 -0.87 53.46 -38.24
C GLU A 213 -0.89 54.47 -37.06
N MET A 214 -0.11 54.23 -36.00
CA MET A 214 0.20 55.29 -35.03
C MET A 214 1.70 55.30 -34.73
N GLY A 215 2.44 56.05 -35.54
CA GLY A 215 3.86 56.26 -35.35
C GLY A 215 4.42 57.26 -36.36
N ASN A 216 4.05 58.54 -36.23
CA ASN A 216 4.92 59.66 -36.55
C ASN A 216 4.28 60.98 -36.07
N ILE A 217 4.76 61.46 -34.93
CA ILE A 217 4.64 62.87 -34.53
C ILE A 217 6.07 63.41 -34.56
N LEU A 218 6.32 64.30 -35.53
CA LEU A 218 7.34 65.34 -35.44
C LEU A 218 6.65 66.61 -34.93
#